data_AF-A0A8B2HVR2-F1
#
_entry.id   AF-A0A8B2HVR2-F1
#
_cell.length_a   1.000
_cell.length_b   1.000
_cell.length_c   1.000
_cell.angle_alpha   90.00
_cell.angle_beta   90.00
_cell.angle_gamma   90.00
#
_symmetry.space_group_name_H-M   'P 1'
#
loop_
_entity.id
_entity.type
_entity.pdbx_description
1 polymer ?
#
loop_
_entity_poly.entity_id
_entity_poly.type
_entity_poly.pdbx_seq_one_letter_code
_entity_poly.pdbx_strand_id
1 'polypeptide(L)'
;MNKTTQTQINLGDYNKPQEQTKAVGIGKISGKIINIKDFRTNRGKPSPYTPKESIGEDGMTDYNVIDTVESFEVNGHNVNSFFVTPAIVKQIQRVPNYQSELAAGKVFGPCKIGQKKSAKTSANYWCLLFPGEEGY
;
A
#
# COMPACT_ATOMS: atom_id res chain seq x y z
N MET A 1 33.78 -0.90 -22.92
CA MET A 1 33.36 -1.85 -21.86
C MET A 1 32.61 -1.06 -20.79
N ASN A 2 31.28 -1.03 -20.84
CA ASN A 2 30.47 -0.27 -19.89
C ASN A 2 30.16 -1.14 -18.67
N LYS A 3 30.65 -0.75 -17.50
CA LYS A 3 30.34 -1.40 -16.22
C LYS A 3 28.92 -1.06 -15.81
N THR A 4 28.03 -2.04 -15.88
CA THR A 4 26.69 -2.02 -15.30
C THR A 4 26.83 -1.86 -13.79
N THR A 5 26.47 -0.69 -13.26
CA THR A 5 26.39 -0.50 -11.81
C THR A 5 25.00 -0.98 -11.38
N GLN A 6 24.87 -2.27 -11.07
CA GLN A 6 23.73 -2.79 -10.34
C GLN A 6 23.77 -2.20 -8.94
N THR A 7 22.97 -1.17 -8.70
CA THR A 7 22.71 -0.70 -7.34
C THR A 7 21.81 -1.74 -6.68
N GLN A 8 22.40 -2.73 -6.03
CA GLN A 8 21.72 -3.56 -5.04
C GLN A 8 21.21 -2.62 -3.95
N ILE A 9 19.89 -2.42 -3.90
CA ILE A 9 19.24 -1.73 -2.79
C ILE A 9 19.24 -2.69 -1.61
N ASN A 10 20.03 -2.34 -0.59
CA ASN A 10 20.08 -2.98 0.71
C ASN A 10 18.67 -3.33 1.21
N LEU A 11 18.45 -4.60 1.54
CA LEU A 11 17.36 -5.04 2.40
C LEU A 11 17.39 -4.17 3.68
N GLY A 12 16.29 -3.45 3.90
CA GLY A 12 16.24 -2.25 4.71
C GLY A 12 16.72 -2.41 6.14
N ASP A 13 17.33 -1.35 6.65
CA ASP A 13 17.56 -1.14 8.08
C ASP A 13 16.25 -0.64 8.70
N TYR A 14 15.47 -1.56 9.27
CA TYR A 14 14.06 -1.38 9.66
C TYR A 14 13.81 -0.44 10.86
N ASN A 15 14.87 0.05 11.51
CA ASN A 15 14.79 0.93 12.69
C ASN A 15 14.90 2.43 12.37
N LYS A 16 14.90 2.84 11.09
CA LYS A 16 15.00 4.26 10.70
C LYS A 16 13.64 4.83 10.33
N PRO A 17 13.30 6.08 10.73
CA PRO A 17 12.14 6.78 10.20
C PRO A 17 12.21 6.76 8.68
N GLN A 18 11.24 6.12 8.02
CA GLN A 18 11.18 6.11 6.56
C GLN A 18 11.04 7.56 6.07
N GLU A 19 12.09 8.07 5.42
CA GLU A 19 12.00 9.33 4.70
C GLU A 19 10.90 9.22 3.64
N GLN A 20 10.02 10.23 3.58
CA GLN A 20 8.88 10.33 2.65
C GLN A 20 9.27 10.13 1.17
N THR A 21 10.55 10.20 0.82
CA THR A 21 11.09 10.08 -0.54
C THR A 21 10.94 8.70 -1.18
N LYS A 22 10.58 7.64 -0.44
CA LYS A 22 10.40 6.27 -1.00
C LYS A 22 8.96 5.74 -0.98
N ALA A 23 8.00 6.55 -0.58
CA ALA A 23 6.64 6.12 -0.29
C ALA A 23 5.68 6.28 -1.49
N VAL A 24 5.29 5.18 -2.15
CA VAL A 24 4.38 5.21 -3.30
C VAL A 24 2.95 4.90 -2.87
N GLY A 25 2.01 5.80 -3.13
CA GLY A 25 0.58 5.57 -2.86
C GLY A 25 -0.04 4.59 -3.85
N ILE A 26 -1.00 3.78 -3.40
CA ILE A 26 -1.65 2.74 -4.20
C ILE A 26 -2.30 3.26 -5.50
N GLY A 27 -2.74 4.51 -5.52
CA GLY A 27 -3.31 5.14 -6.71
C GLY A 27 -2.34 5.23 -7.90
N LYS A 28 -1.02 5.11 -7.69
CA LYS A 28 -0.02 5.08 -8.76
C LYS A 28 -0.09 3.83 -9.63
N ILE A 29 -0.71 2.77 -9.14
CA ILE A 29 -0.91 1.52 -9.88
C ILE A 29 -2.39 1.27 -10.18
N SER A 30 -3.16 2.35 -10.39
CA SER A 30 -4.56 2.27 -10.79
C SER A 30 -4.75 1.36 -12.02
N GLY A 31 -5.79 0.52 -11.95
CA GLY A 31 -6.15 -0.43 -13.00
C GLY A 31 -5.30 -1.70 -13.02
N LYS A 32 -4.23 -1.79 -12.24
CA LYS A 32 -3.39 -2.99 -12.15
C LYS A 32 -4.03 -4.05 -11.25
N ILE A 33 -3.84 -5.31 -11.64
CA ILE A 33 -4.18 -6.48 -10.82
C ILE A 33 -2.99 -6.74 -9.90
N ILE A 34 -3.27 -6.95 -8.62
CA ILE A 34 -2.29 -7.23 -7.58
C ILE A 34 -2.68 -8.43 -6.73
N ASN A 35 -1.64 -9.01 -6.15
CA ASN A 35 -1.68 -10.08 -5.17
C ASN A 35 -0.95 -9.60 -3.92
N ILE A 36 -1.70 -9.36 -2.84
CA ILE A 36 -1.15 -8.82 -1.59
C ILE A 36 -0.51 -9.96 -0.80
N LYS A 37 0.79 -9.86 -0.51
CA LYS A 37 1.56 -10.86 0.24
C LYS A 37 1.88 -10.44 1.68
N ASP A 38 1.78 -9.15 1.98
CA ASP A 38 1.98 -8.63 3.33
C ASP A 38 1.13 -7.37 3.56
N PHE A 39 0.75 -7.13 4.81
CA PHE A 39 0.04 -5.94 5.26
C PHE A 39 0.55 -5.53 6.63
N ARG A 40 1.03 -4.29 6.74
CA ARG A 40 1.64 -3.77 7.97
C ARG A 40 1.34 -2.30 8.19
N THR A 41 1.54 -1.88 9.43
CA THR A 41 1.49 -0.48 9.83
C THR A 41 2.91 0.02 10.09
N ASN A 42 3.27 1.12 9.42
CA ASN A 42 4.54 1.80 9.59
C ASN A 42 4.32 3.14 10.28
N ARG A 43 5.18 3.51 11.24
CA ARG A 43 5.17 4.85 11.83
C ARG A 43 6.05 5.80 10.99
N GLY A 44 5.56 6.98 10.67
CA GLY A 44 6.28 7.95 9.83
C GLY A 44 5.93 9.40 10.15
N LYS A 45 6.64 10.33 9.51
CA LYS A 45 6.34 11.76 9.64
C LYS A 45 5.03 12.09 8.93
N PRO A 46 4.11 12.83 9.57
CA PRO A 46 2.86 13.23 8.95
C PRO A 46 3.09 14.07 7.69
N SER A 47 2.16 13.97 6.76
CA SER A 47 2.10 14.83 5.58
C SER A 47 1.25 16.07 5.86
N PRO A 48 1.31 17.13 5.03
CA PRO A 48 0.40 18.27 5.15
C PRO A 48 -1.10 17.89 5.09
N TYR A 49 -1.41 16.70 4.57
CA TYR A 49 -2.77 16.17 4.45
C TYR A 49 -3.13 15.16 5.54
N THR A 50 -2.21 14.85 6.46
CA THR A 50 -2.49 13.96 7.60
C THR A 50 -3.42 14.69 8.57
N PRO A 51 -4.58 14.13 8.93
CA PRO A 51 -5.49 14.75 9.90
C PRO A 51 -4.80 14.92 11.26
N LYS A 52 -5.05 16.05 11.94
CA LYS A 52 -4.38 16.34 13.22
C LYS A 52 -4.65 15.28 14.28
N GLU A 53 -5.86 14.72 14.27
CA GLU A 53 -6.28 13.63 15.14
C GLU A 53 -5.56 12.30 14.89
N SER A 54 -4.89 12.15 13.74
CA SER A 54 -4.08 10.97 13.41
C SER A 54 -2.59 11.15 13.74
N ILE A 55 -2.20 12.31 14.29
CA ILE A 55 -0.84 12.59 14.72
C ILE A 55 -0.75 12.30 16.22
N GLY A 56 0.14 11.37 16.58
CA GLY A 56 0.42 11.03 17.98
C GLY A 56 1.09 12.17 18.72
N GLU A 57 1.12 12.08 20.05
CA GLU A 57 1.79 13.07 20.92
C GLU A 57 3.29 13.21 20.61
N ASP A 58 3.88 12.16 20.03
CA ASP A 58 5.26 12.11 19.56
C ASP A 58 5.48 12.83 18.21
N GLY A 59 4.43 13.40 17.62
CA GLY A 59 4.47 14.08 16.32
C GLY A 59 4.53 13.14 15.11
N MET A 60 4.31 11.84 15.31
CA MET A 60 4.35 10.83 14.26
C MET A 60 2.94 10.35 13.89
N THR A 61 2.80 9.65 12.76
CA THR A 61 1.52 9.08 12.34
C THR A 61 1.71 7.67 11.80
N ASP A 62 0.65 6.87 11.90
CA ASP A 62 0.60 5.51 11.40
C ASP A 62 0.14 5.48 9.95
N TYR A 63 0.88 4.73 9.14
CA TYR A 63 0.60 4.51 7.75
C TYR A 63 0.42 3.03 7.47
N ASN A 64 -0.66 2.71 6.76
CA ASN A 64 -0.93 1.34 6.34
C ASN A 64 -0.27 1.08 5.00
N VAL A 65 0.48 -0.02 4.92
CA VAL A 65 1.25 -0.41 3.74
C VAL A 65 0.91 -1.85 3.38
N ILE A 66 0.74 -2.11 2.09
CA ILE A 66 0.69 -3.47 1.54
C ILE A 66 1.97 -3.74 0.76
N ASP A 67 2.41 -4.99 0.77
CA ASP A 67 3.35 -5.49 -0.23
C ASP A 67 2.63 -6.40 -1.22
N THR A 68 3.01 -6.28 -2.49
CA THR A 68 2.49 -7.09 -3.58
C THR A 68 3.51 -8.15 -4.01
N VAL A 69 3.01 -9.24 -4.59
CA VAL A 69 3.85 -10.22 -5.29
C VAL A 69 4.44 -9.56 -6.54
N GLU A 70 3.63 -8.80 -7.27
CA GLU A 70 4.02 -8.03 -8.43
C GLU A 70 4.91 -6.85 -8.06
N SER A 71 5.75 -6.43 -9.00
CA SER A 71 6.46 -5.16 -8.95
C SER A 71 6.02 -4.29 -10.12
N PHE A 72 5.85 -3.01 -9.88
CA PHE A 72 5.39 -2.04 -10.87
C PHE A 72 6.41 -0.93 -11.04
N GLU A 73 6.67 -0.55 -12.28
CA GLU A 73 7.49 0.63 -12.57
C GLU A 73 6.70 1.90 -12.27
N VAL A 74 7.15 2.66 -11.27
CA VAL A 74 6.59 3.96 -10.88
C VAL A 74 7.73 4.96 -10.82
N ASN A 75 7.63 6.02 -11.63
CA ASN A 75 8.64 7.07 -11.73
C ASN A 75 10.06 6.53 -12.00
N GLY A 76 10.21 5.49 -12.84
CA GLY A 76 11.51 4.88 -13.18
C GLY A 76 12.08 3.92 -12.14
N HIS A 77 11.31 3.56 -11.11
CA HIS A 77 11.71 2.58 -10.10
C HIS A 77 10.70 1.44 -10.02
N ASN A 78 11.19 0.21 -9.89
CA ASN A 78 10.33 -0.94 -9.58
C ASN A 78 9.94 -0.92 -8.10
N VAL A 79 8.65 -0.85 -7.84
CA VAL A 79 8.06 -0.76 -6.50
C VAL A 79 7.02 -1.85 -6.31
N ASN A 80 7.05 -2.50 -5.15
CA ASN A 80 6.09 -3.53 -4.75
C ASN A 80 5.46 -3.25 -3.38
N SER A 81 5.75 -2.11 -2.77
CA SER A 81 5.18 -1.68 -1.49
C SER A 81 4.39 -0.39 -1.68
N PHE A 82 3.14 -0.37 -1.21
CA PHE A 82 2.23 0.74 -1.47
C PHE A 82 1.49 1.19 -0.21
N PHE A 83 1.39 2.51 -0.04
CA PHE A 83 0.53 3.11 0.98
C PHE A 83 -0.93 3.00 0.57
N VAL A 84 -1.76 2.51 1.48
CA VAL A 84 -3.19 2.25 1.23
C VAL A 84 -4.09 3.13 2.06
N THR A 85 -5.29 3.36 1.54
CA THR A 85 -6.31 4.15 2.22
C THR A 85 -6.99 3.33 3.33
N PRO A 86 -7.62 3.99 4.33
CA PRO A 86 -8.41 3.30 5.34
C PRO A 86 -9.54 2.43 4.76
N ALA A 87 -10.03 2.75 3.57
CA ALA A 87 -11.04 1.93 2.88
C ALA A 87 -10.48 0.56 2.48
N ILE A 88 -9.27 0.53 1.91
CA ILE A 88 -8.57 -0.72 1.56
C ILE A 88 -8.22 -1.51 2.82
N VAL A 89 -7.76 -0.85 3.88
CA VAL A 89 -7.49 -1.48 5.18
C VAL A 89 -8.73 -2.22 5.68
N LYS A 90 -9.90 -1.57 5.65
CA LYS A 90 -11.17 -2.20 6.03
C LYS A 90 -11.53 -3.38 5.13
N GLN A 91 -11.19 -3.38 3.85
CA GLN A 91 -11.44 -4.51 2.95
C GLN A 91 -10.57 -5.72 3.33
N ILE A 92 -9.29 -5.51 3.62
CA ILE A 92 -8.37 -6.56 4.07
C ILE A 92 -8.82 -7.12 5.42
N GLN A 93 -9.12 -6.24 6.39
CA GLN A 93 -9.51 -6.62 7.75
C GLN A 93 -10.86 -7.34 7.86
N ARG A 94 -11.71 -7.26 6.83
CA ARG A 94 -12.97 -8.03 6.77
C ARG A 94 -12.74 -9.51 6.49
N VAL A 95 -11.57 -9.89 6.01
CA VAL A 95 -11.26 -11.26 5.67
C VAL A 95 -10.84 -11.99 6.94
N PRO A 96 -11.53 -13.06 7.33
CA PRO A 96 -11.18 -13.81 8.53
C PRO A 96 -9.73 -14.30 8.45
N ASN A 97 -9.02 -14.22 9.58
CA ASN A 97 -7.64 -14.72 9.74
C ASN A 97 -6.61 -14.11 8.78
N TYR A 98 -6.88 -12.96 8.14
CA TYR A 98 -5.98 -12.37 7.13
C TYR A 98 -4.52 -12.26 7.60
N GLN A 99 -4.28 -11.92 8.87
CA GLN A 99 -2.93 -11.79 9.43
C GLN A 99 -2.19 -13.14 9.44
N SER A 100 -2.83 -14.18 9.99
CA SER A 100 -2.26 -15.53 10.05
C SER A 100 -2.04 -16.10 8.66
N GLU A 101 -2.94 -15.82 7.73
CA GLU A 101 -2.85 -16.29 6.35
C GLU A 101 -1.70 -15.63 5.60
N LEU A 102 -1.55 -14.30 5.71
CA LEU A 102 -0.41 -13.58 5.13
C LEU A 102 0.91 -14.01 5.78
N ALA A 103 0.94 -14.20 7.10
CA ALA A 103 2.12 -14.69 7.82
C ALA A 103 2.52 -16.12 7.43
N ALA A 104 1.55 -16.95 7.02
CA ALA A 104 1.79 -18.28 6.47
C ALA A 104 2.26 -18.26 4.99
N GLY A 105 2.46 -17.07 4.41
CA GLY A 105 2.87 -16.89 3.03
C GLY A 105 1.74 -17.04 2.01
N LYS A 106 0.48 -17.08 2.45
CA LYS A 106 -0.66 -16.99 1.53
C LYS A 106 -0.78 -15.57 0.99
N VAL A 107 -1.51 -15.46 -0.12
CA VAL A 107 -1.71 -14.23 -0.85
C VAL A 107 -3.18 -13.85 -0.78
N PHE A 108 -3.43 -12.56 -0.61
CA PHE A 108 -4.75 -11.96 -0.70
C PHE A 108 -4.95 -11.32 -2.08
N GLY A 109 -5.86 -11.88 -2.87
CA GLY A 109 -6.09 -11.51 -4.27
C GLY A 109 -6.47 -12.74 -5.10
N PRO A 110 -6.50 -12.60 -6.44
CA PRO A 110 -6.20 -11.39 -7.19
C PRO A 110 -7.25 -10.29 -6.98
N CYS A 111 -6.82 -9.04 -6.96
CA CYS A 111 -7.71 -7.87 -6.92
C CYS A 111 -7.15 -6.74 -7.80
N LYS A 112 -8.02 -5.88 -8.33
CA LYS A 112 -7.63 -4.72 -9.13
C LYS A 112 -7.70 -3.45 -8.32
N ILE A 113 -6.73 -2.55 -8.50
CA ILE A 113 -6.77 -1.23 -7.87
C ILE A 113 -7.72 -0.32 -8.65
N GLY A 114 -8.79 0.12 -7.98
CA GLY A 114 -9.80 0.97 -8.60
C GLY A 114 -10.36 2.03 -7.65
N GLN A 115 -11.36 2.75 -8.12
CA GLN A 115 -12.10 3.71 -7.32
C GLN A 115 -13.59 3.37 -7.32
N LYS A 116 -14.24 3.55 -6.17
CA LYS A 116 -15.70 3.50 -6.03
C LYS A 116 -16.21 4.87 -5.58
N LYS A 117 -17.46 5.19 -5.93
CA LYS A 117 -18.13 6.39 -5.44
C LYS A 117 -18.79 6.10 -4.09
N SER A 118 -18.48 6.90 -3.09
CA SER A 118 -19.09 6.81 -1.76
C SER A 118 -20.57 7.16 -1.83
N ALA A 119 -21.44 6.26 -1.37
CA ALA A 119 -22.87 6.53 -1.28
C ALA A 119 -23.20 7.65 -0.26
N LYS A 120 -22.36 7.83 0.76
CA LYS A 120 -22.58 8.83 1.83
C LYS A 120 -22.14 10.23 1.42
N THR A 121 -21.03 10.34 0.71
CA THR A 121 -20.37 11.64 0.43
C THR A 121 -20.28 11.97 -1.05
N SER A 122 -20.68 11.06 -1.94
CA SER A 122 -20.49 11.15 -3.39
C SER A 122 -19.04 11.31 -3.86
N ALA A 123 -18.06 11.26 -2.95
CA ALA A 123 -16.65 11.34 -3.28
C ALA A 123 -16.11 9.99 -3.77
N ASN A 124 -15.15 10.03 -4.70
CA ASN A 124 -14.43 8.83 -5.12
C ASN A 124 -13.39 8.44 -4.07
N TYR A 125 -13.26 7.14 -3.80
CA TYR A 125 -12.24 6.61 -2.91
C TYR A 125 -11.56 5.39 -3.53
N TRP A 126 -10.26 5.24 -3.25
CA TRP A 126 -9.48 4.07 -3.68
C TRP A 126 -9.90 2.81 -2.91
N CYS A 127 -10.08 1.71 -3.64
CA CYS A 127 -10.47 0.42 -3.11
C CYS A 127 -9.85 -0.73 -3.92
N LEU A 128 -9.90 -1.92 -3.33
CA LEU A 128 -9.65 -3.19 -4.03
C LEU A 128 -10.95 -3.62 -4.73
N LEU A 129 -10.86 -3.91 -6.02
CA LEU A 129 -11.95 -4.50 -6.81
C LEU A 129 -11.67 -6.00 -6.95
N PHE A 130 -12.65 -6.85 -6.65
CA PHE A 130 -12.49 -8.30 -6.76
C PHE A 130 -13.15 -8.83 -8.05
N PRO A 131 -12.73 -10.00 -8.56
CA PRO A 131 -13.39 -10.63 -9.69
C PRO A 131 -14.92 -10.71 -9.49
N GLY A 132 -15.67 -10.23 -10.49
CA GLY A 132 -17.14 -10.16 -10.44
C GLY A 132 -17.70 -8.84 -9.89
N GLU A 133 -16.87 -7.93 -9.38
CA GLU A 133 -17.31 -6.57 -9.07
C GLU A 133 -17.26 -5.67 -10.31
N GLU A 134 -18.18 -4.70 -10.38
CA GLU A 134 -18.17 -3.67 -11.42
C GLU A 134 -16.83 -2.91 -11.41
N GLY A 135 -16.18 -2.84 -12.57
CA GLY A 135 -14.89 -2.15 -12.77
C GLY A 135 -13.63 -3.02 -12.57
N TYR A 136 -13.77 -4.30 -12.19
CA TYR A 136 -12.67 -5.27 -12.23
C TYR A 136 -12.19 -5.50 -13.67
#